data_AF-A0A933A2X5-F1
#
_entry.id   AF-A0A933A2X5-F1
#
_cell.length_a   1.000
_cell.length_b   1.000
_cell.length_c   1.000
_cell.angle_alpha   90.00
_cell.angle_beta   90.00
_cell.angle_gamma   90.00
#
_symmetry.space_group_name_H-M   'P 1'
#
loop_
_entity.id
_entity.type
_entity.pdbx_description
1 polymer ?
#
loop_
_entity_poly.entity_id
_entity_poly.type
_entity_poly.pdbx_seq_one_letter_code
_entity_poly.pdbx_strand_id
1 'polypeptide(L)'
;MSETPGTGEPIFRTAISTYDRDHVWLRGKDLADLMAGQSFGAVVFLLLTGRLPTAGEARVFEAMLIASADHGTSPPSTTAARVIASGNRAAVEAAIAGGILAIGDVHGGAGERLMELMAEHLGRADEPRAAARSLVKWARASGRRIPGFGHRTHSVDPRQTVLFDLARKHGVAGNGVAFVEAVRDEVAASGRALPINVDGA
;
A
#
# COMPACT_ATOMS: atom_id res chain seq x y z
N MET A 1 -24.52 -6.44 20.96
CA MET A 1 -24.82 -5.86 19.63
C MET A 1 -26.15 -5.13 19.73
N SER A 2 -26.32 -3.96 19.10
CA SER A 2 -27.64 -3.34 18.98
C SER A 2 -28.47 -4.20 18.01
N GLU A 3 -29.36 -5.03 18.55
CA GLU A 3 -30.30 -5.80 17.77
C GLU A 3 -31.38 -4.86 17.20
N THR A 4 -31.86 -5.16 16.00
CA THR A 4 -33.08 -4.54 15.48
C THR A 4 -34.24 -5.01 16.35
N PRO A 5 -35.07 -4.13 16.93
CA PRO A 5 -36.23 -4.58 17.70
C PRO A 5 -37.14 -5.44 16.83
N GLY A 6 -37.19 -6.75 17.09
CA GLY A 6 -38.21 -7.66 16.56
C GLY A 6 -37.78 -8.72 15.52
N THR A 7 -36.56 -8.72 15.00
CA THR A 7 -36.15 -9.72 13.97
C THR A 7 -34.99 -10.65 14.37
N GLY A 8 -34.28 -10.37 15.46
CA GLY A 8 -33.12 -11.16 15.91
C GLY A 8 -31.91 -11.13 14.96
N GLU A 9 -31.98 -10.41 13.84
CA GLU A 9 -30.85 -10.25 12.93
C GLU A 9 -29.93 -9.08 13.32
N PRO A 10 -28.60 -9.25 13.19
CA PRO A 10 -27.62 -8.18 13.36
C PRO A 10 -27.88 -6.99 12.42
N ILE A 11 -27.86 -5.77 12.96
CA ILE A 11 -27.88 -4.52 12.15
C ILE A 11 -26.62 -4.40 11.28
N PHE A 12 -25.48 -4.93 11.76
CA PHE A 12 -24.22 -4.94 11.03
C PHE A 12 -23.65 -6.36 10.97
N ARG A 13 -23.20 -6.78 9.79
CA ARG A 13 -22.47 -8.03 9.59
C ARG A 13 -21.00 -7.72 9.32
N THR A 14 -20.10 -8.44 9.98
CA THR A 14 -18.65 -8.34 9.76
C THR A 14 -18.02 -9.73 9.80
N ALA A 15 -16.98 -9.92 8.99
CA ALA A 15 -16.11 -11.10 9.03
C ALA A 15 -14.73 -10.76 9.61
N ILE A 16 -14.55 -9.56 10.18
CA ILE A 16 -13.26 -9.04 10.64
C ILE A 16 -13.03 -9.34 12.11
N SER A 17 -14.02 -9.08 12.96
CA SER A 17 -13.87 -9.26 14.41
C SER A 17 -15.16 -9.69 15.07
N THR A 18 -15.02 -10.44 16.16
CA THR A 18 -16.09 -10.78 17.09
C THR A 18 -15.49 -11.02 18.47
N TYR A 19 -16.32 -11.13 19.50
CA TYR A 19 -15.88 -11.42 20.86
C TYR A 19 -17.00 -12.15 21.63
N ASP A 20 -16.63 -12.83 22.70
CA ASP A 20 -17.56 -13.33 23.70
C ASP A 20 -17.09 -12.93 25.11
N ARG A 21 -17.51 -13.67 26.15
CA ARG A 21 -17.12 -13.39 27.53
C ARG A 21 -15.61 -13.52 27.74
N ASP A 22 -14.98 -14.47 27.08
CA ASP A 22 -13.64 -14.96 27.43
C ASP A 22 -12.62 -14.67 26.31
N HIS A 23 -13.09 -14.41 25.08
CA HIS A 23 -12.25 -14.31 23.90
C HIS A 23 -12.61 -13.11 23.02
N VAL A 24 -11.60 -12.60 22.32
CA VAL A 24 -11.75 -11.66 21.21
C VAL A 24 -11.10 -12.28 19.99
N TRP A 25 -11.79 -12.33 18.85
CA TRP A 25 -11.25 -12.88 17.62
C TRP A 25 -11.09 -11.83 16.54
N LEU A 26 -9.96 -11.89 15.84
CA LEU A 26 -9.70 -11.17 14.60
C LEU A 26 -9.57 -12.18 13.47
N ARG A 27 -10.44 -12.11 12.46
CA ARG A 27 -10.48 -13.03 11.30
C ARG A 27 -10.45 -14.52 11.74
N GLY A 28 -11.20 -14.84 12.80
CA GLY A 28 -11.29 -16.18 13.37
C GLY A 28 -10.08 -16.64 14.17
N LYS A 29 -9.13 -15.76 14.49
CA LYS A 29 -7.95 -16.04 15.34
C LYS A 29 -8.08 -15.32 16.66
N ASP A 30 -7.77 -16.01 17.76
CA ASP A 30 -7.82 -15.43 19.10
C ASP A 30 -6.80 -14.27 19.24
N LEU A 31 -7.26 -13.15 19.79
CA LEU A 31 -6.45 -11.95 19.96
C LEU A 31 -5.29 -12.16 20.94
N ALA A 32 -5.48 -12.94 22.01
CA ALA A 32 -4.43 -13.23 22.96
C ALA A 32 -3.30 -14.04 22.29
N ASP A 33 -3.65 -15.02 21.45
CA ASP A 33 -2.67 -15.78 20.66
C ASP A 33 -1.92 -14.88 19.66
N LEU A 34 -2.64 -13.98 19.00
CA LEU A 34 -2.03 -13.00 18.10
C LEU A 34 -1.06 -12.07 18.85
N MET A 35 -1.45 -11.57 20.03
CA MET A 35 -0.59 -10.73 20.88
C MET A 35 0.67 -11.46 21.34
N ALA A 36 0.56 -12.75 21.65
CA ALA A 36 1.69 -13.55 22.11
C ALA A 36 2.69 -13.91 21.00
N GLY A 37 2.23 -14.04 19.75
CA GLY A 37 3.02 -14.67 18.68
C GLY A 37 3.20 -13.87 17.39
N GLN A 38 2.48 -12.76 17.18
CA GLN A 38 2.51 -12.02 15.91
C GLN A 38 2.98 -10.58 16.10
N SER A 39 3.66 -10.05 15.08
CA SER A 39 3.99 -8.62 15.04
C SER A 39 2.76 -7.79 14.68
N PHE A 40 2.79 -6.49 15.00
CA PHE A 40 1.75 -5.55 14.59
C PHE A 40 1.53 -5.57 13.07
N GLY A 41 2.61 -5.60 12.28
CA GLY A 41 2.55 -5.69 10.82
C GLY A 41 1.83 -6.95 10.34
N ALA A 42 2.09 -8.10 10.97
CA ALA A 42 1.41 -9.36 10.63
C ALA A 42 -0.10 -9.33 10.95
N VAL A 43 -0.49 -8.67 12.06
CA VAL A 43 -1.91 -8.49 12.40
C VAL A 43 -2.61 -7.52 11.43
N VAL A 44 -1.96 -6.43 11.01
CA VAL A 44 -2.48 -5.54 9.97
C VAL A 44 -2.67 -6.31 8.65
N PHE A 45 -1.67 -7.10 8.25
CA PHE A 45 -1.77 -7.96 7.06
C PHE A 45 -2.96 -8.93 7.16
N LEU A 46 -3.17 -9.55 8.32
CA LEU A 46 -4.33 -10.41 8.59
C LEU A 46 -5.66 -9.67 8.42
N LEU A 47 -5.79 -8.48 8.99
CA LEU A 47 -7.03 -7.71 8.94
C LEU A 47 -7.40 -7.34 7.49
N LEU A 48 -6.40 -6.94 6.71
CA LEU A 48 -6.56 -6.54 5.30
C LEU A 48 -6.81 -7.74 4.37
N THR A 49 -6.09 -8.84 4.55
CA THR A 49 -6.09 -9.96 3.59
C THR A 49 -6.90 -11.19 4.02
N GLY A 50 -7.26 -11.28 5.29
CA GLY A 50 -7.96 -12.43 5.87
C GLY A 50 -7.06 -13.63 6.22
N ARG A 51 -5.74 -13.55 6.00
CA ARG A 51 -4.79 -14.60 6.37
C ARG A 51 -3.53 -14.03 7.02
N LEU A 52 -2.83 -14.83 7.81
CA LEU A 52 -1.49 -14.43 8.27
C LEU A 52 -0.50 -14.41 7.10
N PRO A 53 0.49 -13.50 7.12
CA PRO A 53 1.55 -13.50 6.12
C PRO A 53 2.47 -14.71 6.30
N THR A 54 3.11 -15.14 5.22
CA THR A 54 4.32 -15.95 5.30
C THR A 54 5.46 -15.15 5.93
N ALA A 55 6.53 -15.81 6.39
CA ALA A 55 7.68 -15.11 6.97
C ALA A 55 8.30 -14.06 6.03
N GLY A 56 8.34 -14.35 4.72
CA GLY A 56 8.84 -13.41 3.72
C GLY A 56 7.91 -12.22 3.50
N GLU A 57 6.60 -12.48 3.39
CA GLU A 57 5.59 -11.41 3.28
C GLU A 57 5.59 -10.51 4.51
N ALA A 58 5.68 -11.07 5.72
CA ALA A 58 5.73 -10.30 6.96
C ALA A 58 6.92 -9.33 6.94
N ARG A 59 8.09 -9.83 6.54
CA ARG A 59 9.31 -9.03 6.53
C ARG A 59 9.26 -7.87 5.54
N VAL A 60 8.71 -8.11 4.35
CA VAL A 60 8.56 -7.08 3.31
C VAL A 60 7.44 -6.11 3.65
N PHE A 61 6.31 -6.60 4.14
CA PHE A 61 5.18 -5.75 4.55
C PHE A 61 5.56 -4.79 5.66
N GLU A 62 6.31 -5.24 6.67
CA GLU A 62 6.85 -4.33 7.70
C GLU A 62 7.80 -3.28 7.11
N ALA A 63 8.63 -3.64 6.14
CA ALA A 63 9.50 -2.69 5.47
C ALA A 63 8.70 -1.65 4.66
N MET A 64 7.59 -2.04 4.03
CA MET A 64 6.67 -1.13 3.35
C MET A 64 6.00 -0.16 4.34
N LEU A 65 5.56 -0.64 5.50
CA LEU A 65 5.00 0.22 6.55
C LEU A 65 6.03 1.25 7.04
N ILE A 66 7.30 0.84 7.21
CA ILE A 66 8.39 1.73 7.60
C ILE A 66 8.70 2.75 6.48
N ALA A 67 8.74 2.31 5.22
CA ALA A 67 9.00 3.18 4.07
C ALA A 67 7.94 4.30 3.90
N SER A 68 6.73 4.06 4.42
CA SER A 68 5.58 4.97 4.41
C SER A 68 5.39 5.76 5.71
N ALA A 69 6.28 5.61 6.69
CA ALA A 69 6.11 6.19 8.03
C ALA A 69 6.06 7.73 8.01
N ASP A 70 6.91 8.38 7.21
CA ASP A 70 6.86 9.82 6.98
C ASP A 70 7.65 10.21 5.71
N HIS A 71 7.38 11.39 5.16
CA HIS A 71 8.14 11.96 4.05
C HIS A 71 8.36 13.48 4.23
N GLY A 72 8.56 13.90 5.48
CA GLY A 72 8.79 15.29 5.84
C GLY A 72 7.53 16.14 5.76
N THR A 73 7.69 17.45 5.82
CA THR A 73 6.56 18.36 6.09
C THR A 73 5.90 18.96 4.84
N SER A 74 6.48 18.75 3.66
CA SER A 74 6.03 19.34 2.40
C SER A 74 4.88 18.60 1.69
N PRO A 75 4.63 17.29 1.89
CA PRO A 75 3.42 16.65 1.37
C PRO A 75 2.13 17.33 1.84
N PRO A 76 1.04 17.29 1.05
CA PRO A 76 -0.25 17.87 1.42
C PRO A 76 -0.79 17.36 2.76
N SER A 77 -0.74 16.04 2.98
CA SER A 77 -1.16 15.39 4.24
C SER A 77 -0.47 15.95 5.50
N THR A 78 0.86 16.02 5.48
CA THR A 78 1.65 16.56 6.60
C THR A 78 1.47 18.06 6.74
N THR A 79 1.30 18.79 5.63
CA THR A 79 1.01 20.24 5.66
C THR A 79 -0.34 20.52 6.31
N ALA A 80 -1.39 19.81 5.90
CA ALA A 80 -2.74 19.96 6.42
C ALA A 80 -2.80 19.64 7.92
N ALA A 81 -2.22 18.50 8.33
CA ALA A 81 -2.15 18.11 9.74
C ALA A 81 -1.46 19.18 10.59
N ARG A 82 -0.32 19.72 10.12
CA ARG A 82 0.43 20.76 10.84
C ARG A 82 -0.33 22.07 10.96
N VAL A 83 -1.02 22.51 9.90
CA VAL A 83 -1.84 23.72 9.93
C VAL A 83 -2.94 23.59 10.97
N ILE A 84 -3.67 22.46 10.98
CA ILE A 84 -4.74 22.21 11.95
C ILE A 84 -4.19 22.15 13.38
N ALA A 85 -3.11 21.39 13.60
CA ALA A 85 -2.47 21.27 14.92
C ALA A 85 -1.99 22.63 15.46
N SER A 86 -1.56 23.55 14.57
CA SER A 86 -1.13 24.89 14.96
C SER A 86 -2.28 25.76 15.49
N GLY A 87 -3.49 25.56 14.97
CA GLY A 87 -4.70 26.29 15.36
C GLY A 87 -5.53 25.64 16.48
N ASN A 88 -5.46 24.30 16.63
CA ASN A 88 -6.16 23.56 17.67
C ASN A 88 -5.26 22.51 18.32
N ARG A 89 -4.46 22.94 19.31
CA ARG A 89 -3.48 22.08 20.01
C ARG A 89 -4.12 21.05 20.94
N ALA A 90 -5.38 21.26 21.33
CA ALA A 90 -6.08 20.39 22.26
C ALA A 90 -6.68 19.14 21.58
N ALA A 91 -6.85 19.17 20.26
CA ALA A 91 -7.43 18.06 19.48
C ALA A 91 -6.42 17.55 18.43
N VAL A 92 -5.47 16.73 18.87
CA VAL A 92 -4.46 16.13 17.97
C VAL A 92 -5.10 15.20 16.94
N GLU A 93 -6.17 14.52 17.33
CA GLU A 93 -6.98 13.65 16.48
C GLU A 93 -7.60 14.40 15.30
N ALA A 94 -7.96 15.68 15.48
CA ALA A 94 -8.48 16.51 14.40
C ALA A 94 -7.39 16.84 13.36
N ALA A 95 -6.17 17.07 13.82
CA ALA A 95 -5.02 17.26 12.94
C ALA A 95 -4.67 15.99 12.17
N ILE A 96 -4.69 14.83 12.84
CA ILE A 96 -4.47 13.52 12.19
C ILE A 96 -5.56 13.27 11.13
N ALA A 97 -6.84 13.45 11.48
CA ALA A 97 -7.94 13.32 10.54
C ALA A 97 -7.78 14.24 9.33
N GLY A 98 -7.43 15.52 9.53
CA GLY A 98 -7.20 16.46 8.43
C GLY A 98 -6.04 16.05 7.52
N GLY A 99 -4.97 15.48 8.07
CA GLY A 99 -3.88 14.92 7.26
C GLY A 99 -4.31 13.71 6.44
N ILE A 100 -5.08 12.80 7.03
CA ILE A 100 -5.63 11.61 6.36
C ILE A 100 -6.58 12.02 5.22
N LEU A 101 -7.43 13.02 5.44
CA LEU A 101 -8.37 13.52 4.41
C LEU A 101 -7.68 14.12 3.18
N ALA A 102 -6.40 14.46 3.27
CA ALA A 102 -5.60 14.90 2.13
C ALA A 102 -5.00 13.74 1.33
N ILE A 103 -5.15 12.49 1.77
CA ILE A 103 -4.74 11.28 1.05
C ILE A 103 -5.90 10.82 0.16
N GLY A 104 -5.62 10.58 -1.12
CA GLY A 104 -6.62 10.22 -2.11
C GLY A 104 -6.01 10.02 -3.49
N ASP A 105 -6.72 10.48 -4.52
CA ASP A 105 -6.35 10.27 -5.92
C ASP A 105 -4.98 10.88 -6.28
N VAL A 106 -4.74 12.16 -6.00
CA VAL A 106 -3.50 12.84 -6.40
C VAL A 106 -2.36 12.55 -5.43
N HIS A 107 -2.65 12.44 -4.13
CA HIS A 107 -1.66 12.25 -3.05
C HIS A 107 -1.85 10.90 -2.37
N GLY A 108 -0.89 9.97 -2.53
CA GLY A 108 -0.91 8.63 -1.94
C GLY A 108 -1.63 7.54 -2.76
N GLY A 109 -2.43 7.90 -3.77
CA GLY A 109 -3.14 6.91 -4.61
C GLY A 109 -2.36 6.34 -5.80
N ALA A 110 -1.06 6.64 -5.94
CA ALA A 110 -0.29 6.21 -7.10
C ALA A 110 -0.02 4.70 -7.13
N GLY A 111 0.16 4.07 -5.95
CA GLY A 111 0.44 2.64 -5.84
C GLY A 111 -0.77 1.79 -6.24
N GLU A 112 -1.96 2.13 -5.74
CA GLU A 112 -3.21 1.46 -6.14
C GLU A 112 -3.42 1.50 -7.66
N ARG A 113 -3.29 2.68 -8.28
CA ARG A 113 -3.40 2.80 -9.73
C ARG A 113 -2.37 2.00 -10.51
N LEU A 114 -1.13 1.91 -10.01
CA LEU A 114 -0.12 1.07 -10.64
C LEU A 114 -0.53 -0.41 -10.53
N MET A 115 -1.03 -0.84 -9.37
CA MET A 115 -1.48 -2.22 -9.15
C MET A 115 -2.68 -2.59 -10.05
N GLU A 116 -3.63 -1.68 -10.27
CA GLU A 116 -4.74 -1.87 -11.20
C GLU A 116 -4.26 -2.06 -12.64
N LEU A 117 -3.38 -1.17 -13.11
CA LEU A 117 -2.78 -1.25 -14.44
C LEU A 117 -1.92 -2.52 -14.57
N MET A 118 -1.15 -2.86 -13.54
CA MET A 118 -0.35 -4.07 -13.50
C MET A 118 -1.22 -5.32 -13.64
N ALA A 119 -2.32 -5.42 -12.88
CA ALA A 119 -3.26 -6.54 -12.97
C ALA A 119 -3.89 -6.64 -14.37
N GLU A 120 -4.31 -5.50 -14.95
CA GLU A 120 -4.88 -5.45 -16.28
C GLU A 120 -3.89 -5.94 -17.35
N HIS A 121 -2.66 -5.45 -17.33
CA HIS A 121 -1.67 -5.76 -18.36
C HIS A 121 -1.03 -7.14 -18.19
N LEU A 122 -0.80 -7.59 -16.95
CA LEU A 122 -0.34 -8.96 -16.68
C LEU A 122 -1.41 -10.00 -17.03
N GLY A 123 -2.70 -9.70 -16.83
CA GLY A 123 -3.79 -10.61 -17.16
C GLY A 123 -3.97 -10.88 -18.66
N ARG A 124 -3.31 -10.11 -19.54
CA ARG A 124 -3.41 -10.23 -21.01
C ARG A 124 -2.08 -10.57 -21.69
N ALA A 125 -1.03 -10.83 -20.91
CA ALA A 125 0.32 -11.03 -21.43
C ALA A 125 0.93 -12.31 -20.86
N ASP A 126 1.76 -12.97 -21.67
CA ASP A 126 2.40 -14.23 -21.29
C ASP A 126 3.54 -14.02 -20.26
N GLU A 127 4.14 -12.83 -20.25
CA GLU A 127 5.28 -12.49 -19.38
C GLU A 127 5.25 -11.03 -18.91
N PRO A 128 5.88 -10.71 -17.76
CA PRO A 128 5.93 -9.34 -17.22
C PRO A 128 6.50 -8.31 -18.20
N ARG A 129 7.47 -8.69 -19.03
CA ARG A 129 8.08 -7.78 -20.00
C ARG A 129 7.13 -7.40 -21.13
N ALA A 130 6.30 -8.33 -21.60
CA ALA A 130 5.27 -8.05 -22.58
C ALA A 130 4.17 -7.14 -22.01
N ALA A 131 3.76 -7.38 -20.76
CA ALA A 131 2.83 -6.52 -20.04
C ALA A 131 3.38 -5.09 -19.87
N ALA A 132 4.67 -4.95 -19.50
CA ALA A 132 5.34 -3.66 -19.37
C ALA A 132 5.35 -2.88 -20.70
N ARG A 133 5.72 -3.53 -21.82
CA ARG A 133 5.65 -2.93 -23.16
C ARG A 133 4.24 -2.43 -23.49
N SER A 134 3.23 -3.23 -23.15
CA SER A 134 1.81 -2.88 -23.37
C SER A 134 1.40 -1.64 -22.59
N LEU A 135 1.75 -1.56 -21.30
CA LEU A 135 1.48 -0.39 -20.46
C LEU A 135 2.19 0.87 -20.98
N VAL A 136 3.47 0.77 -21.33
CA VAL A 136 4.25 1.90 -21.83
C VAL A 136 3.70 2.41 -23.16
N LYS A 137 3.30 1.50 -24.07
CA LYS A 137 2.65 1.85 -25.33
C LYS A 137 1.33 2.59 -25.10
N TRP A 138 0.49 2.07 -24.20
CA TRP A 138 -0.79 2.70 -23.84
C TRP A 138 -0.59 4.09 -23.24
N ALA A 139 0.37 4.24 -22.32
CA ALA A 139 0.65 5.52 -21.66
C ALA A 139 1.09 6.58 -22.67
N ARG A 140 1.95 6.22 -23.63
CA ARG A 140 2.36 7.10 -24.73
C ARG A 140 1.18 7.48 -25.64
N ALA A 141 0.41 6.50 -26.10
CA ALA A 141 -0.71 6.72 -27.01
C ALA A 141 -1.80 7.61 -26.38
N SER A 142 -1.99 7.50 -25.07
CA SER A 142 -2.98 8.28 -24.32
C SER A 142 -2.44 9.59 -23.74
N GLY A 143 -1.13 9.87 -23.87
CA GLY A 143 -0.48 11.03 -23.25
C GLY A 143 -0.49 11.02 -21.72
N ARG A 144 -0.71 9.86 -21.08
CA ARG A 144 -0.81 9.72 -19.63
C ARG A 144 0.55 9.39 -19.00
N ARG A 145 0.76 9.84 -17.76
CA ARG A 145 1.90 9.43 -16.93
C ARG A 145 1.65 8.05 -16.33
N ILE A 146 2.70 7.26 -16.18
CA ILE A 146 2.64 5.97 -15.50
C ILE A 146 2.73 6.21 -13.97
N PRO A 147 1.73 5.83 -13.16
CA PRO A 147 1.79 5.92 -11.70
C PRO A 147 2.97 5.12 -11.14
N GLY A 148 3.55 5.55 -10.01
CA GLY A 148 4.73 4.89 -9.42
C GLY A 148 6.08 5.24 -10.07
N PHE A 149 6.07 6.04 -11.14
CA PHE A 149 7.28 6.47 -11.85
C PHE A 149 7.47 7.99 -11.81
N GLY A 150 8.72 8.39 -11.59
CA GLY A 150 9.15 9.77 -11.45
C GLY A 150 9.27 10.20 -9.99
N HIS A 151 10.25 11.06 -9.73
CA HIS A 151 10.52 11.59 -8.42
C HIS A 151 11.02 13.04 -8.54
N ARG A 152 10.60 13.93 -7.62
CA ARG A 152 10.97 15.36 -7.68
C ARG A 152 12.42 15.60 -7.24
N THR A 153 12.89 14.86 -6.23
CA THR A 153 14.23 15.02 -5.62
C THR A 153 15.22 13.92 -6.00
N HIS A 154 14.84 12.66 -5.89
CA HIS A 154 15.75 11.52 -6.04
C HIS A 154 15.90 11.05 -7.50
N SER A 155 17.15 10.81 -7.92
CA SER A 155 17.44 10.08 -9.16
C SER A 155 17.22 8.57 -9.01
N VAL A 156 17.30 8.05 -7.79
CA VAL A 156 16.91 6.70 -7.36
C VAL A 156 16.32 6.83 -5.96
N ASP A 157 15.08 6.38 -5.73
CA ASP A 157 14.49 6.41 -4.39
C ASP A 157 15.22 5.38 -3.50
N PRO A 158 15.82 5.79 -2.36
CA PRO A 158 16.54 4.86 -1.50
C PRO A 158 15.64 3.75 -0.94
N ARG A 159 14.33 4.01 -0.78
CA ARG A 159 13.37 3.03 -0.26
C ARG A 159 13.11 1.92 -1.29
N GLN A 160 13.04 2.27 -2.57
CA GLN A 160 12.85 1.31 -3.66
C GLN A 160 13.93 0.22 -3.64
N THR A 161 15.20 0.62 -3.45
CA THR A 161 16.32 -0.33 -3.41
C THR A 161 16.16 -1.32 -2.27
N VAL A 162 15.87 -0.83 -1.06
CA VAL A 162 15.68 -1.67 0.13
C VAL A 162 14.50 -2.63 -0.03
N LEU A 163 13.37 -2.16 -0.56
CA LEU A 163 12.16 -2.97 -0.74
C LEU A 163 12.40 -4.11 -1.74
N PHE A 164 12.99 -3.82 -2.89
CA PHE A 164 13.29 -4.85 -3.90
C PHE A 164 14.31 -5.88 -3.40
N ASP A 165 15.35 -5.44 -2.68
CA ASP A 165 16.35 -6.35 -2.13
C ASP A 165 15.76 -7.26 -1.06
N LEU A 166 14.89 -6.73 -0.18
CA LEU A 166 14.15 -7.55 0.78
C LEU A 166 13.22 -8.53 0.07
N ALA A 167 12.50 -8.09 -0.97
CA ALA A 167 11.60 -8.95 -1.72
C ALA A 167 12.35 -10.15 -2.34
N ARG A 168 13.52 -9.90 -2.94
CA ARG A 168 14.36 -10.97 -3.50
C ARG A 168 14.93 -11.87 -2.41
N LYS A 169 15.51 -11.28 -1.36
CA LYS A 169 16.12 -12.01 -0.23
C LYS A 169 15.13 -12.95 0.44
N HIS A 170 13.87 -12.54 0.54
CA HIS A 170 12.82 -13.28 1.22
C HIS A 170 11.92 -14.09 0.27
N GLY A 171 12.27 -14.18 -1.01
CA GLY A 171 11.58 -15.04 -1.98
C GLY A 171 10.16 -14.59 -2.36
N VAL A 172 9.84 -13.31 -2.15
CA VAL A 172 8.53 -12.72 -2.50
C VAL A 172 8.58 -11.81 -3.72
N ALA A 173 9.75 -11.64 -4.34
CA ALA A 173 9.90 -10.95 -5.62
C ALA A 173 9.31 -11.80 -6.76
N GLY A 174 8.04 -11.55 -7.09
CA GLY A 174 7.32 -12.22 -8.19
C GLY A 174 7.16 -11.36 -9.44
N ASN A 175 6.14 -11.69 -10.24
CA ASN A 175 5.83 -11.00 -11.50
C ASN A 175 5.62 -9.48 -11.35
N GLY A 176 5.15 -9.02 -10.19
CA GLY A 176 4.99 -7.58 -9.94
C GLY A 176 6.31 -6.82 -9.93
N VAL A 177 7.33 -7.34 -9.24
CA VAL A 177 8.68 -6.73 -9.24
C VAL A 177 9.27 -6.77 -10.66
N ALA A 178 9.19 -7.93 -11.33
CA ALA A 178 9.67 -8.06 -12.70
C ALA A 178 8.96 -7.12 -13.68
N PHE A 179 7.65 -6.89 -13.48
CA PHE A 179 6.86 -5.95 -14.27
C PHE A 179 7.33 -4.52 -14.07
N VAL A 180 7.47 -4.05 -12.83
CA VAL A 180 7.89 -2.68 -12.53
C VAL A 180 9.29 -2.41 -13.07
N GLU A 181 10.23 -3.35 -12.91
CA GLU A 181 11.57 -3.23 -13.48
C GLU A 181 11.55 -3.20 -15.01
N ALA A 182 10.72 -4.03 -15.65
CA ALA A 182 10.55 -4.00 -17.09
C ALA A 182 9.93 -2.67 -17.56
N VAL A 183 8.98 -2.09 -16.84
CA VAL A 183 8.41 -0.77 -17.17
C VAL A 183 9.50 0.31 -17.09
N ARG A 184 10.35 0.30 -16.06
CA ARG A 184 11.51 1.21 -15.94
C ARG A 184 12.39 1.13 -17.19
N ASP A 185 12.73 -0.08 -17.60
CA ASP A 185 13.66 -0.31 -18.72
C ASP A 185 13.03 0.12 -20.07
N GLU A 186 11.75 -0.18 -20.29
CA GLU A 186 11.00 0.22 -21.49
C GLU A 186 10.77 1.75 -21.57
N VAL A 187 10.64 2.42 -20.43
CA VAL A 187 10.57 3.88 -20.33
C VAL A 187 11.94 4.49 -20.64
N ALA A 188 13.01 3.97 -20.04
CA ALA A 188 14.37 4.42 -20.31
C ALA A 188 14.76 4.27 -21.79
N ALA A 189 14.35 3.17 -22.44
CA ALA A 189 14.57 2.92 -23.86
C ALA A 189 13.91 3.98 -24.79
N SER A 190 12.91 4.74 -24.30
CA SER A 190 12.35 5.88 -25.04
C SER A 190 13.03 7.22 -24.82
N GLY A 191 14.22 7.22 -24.23
CA GLY A 191 15.01 8.44 -24.04
C GLY A 191 14.64 9.24 -22.81
N ARG A 192 13.85 8.67 -21.88
CA ARG A 192 13.55 9.29 -20.60
C ARG A 192 13.68 8.28 -19.47
N ALA A 193 14.74 8.37 -18.68
CA ALA A 193 14.84 7.61 -17.43
C ALA A 193 13.90 8.21 -16.38
N LEU A 194 13.01 7.40 -15.82
CA LEU A 194 12.16 7.77 -14.69
C LEU A 194 12.47 6.84 -13.51
N PRO A 195 12.86 7.37 -12.34
CA PRO A 195 13.02 6.54 -11.15
C PRO A 195 11.70 5.92 -10.73
N ILE A 196 11.77 4.73 -10.14
CA ILE A 196 10.64 4.14 -9.42
C ILE A 196 10.57 4.86 -8.07
N ASN A 197 9.43 5.44 -7.74
CA ASN A 197 9.22 6.03 -6.41
C ASN A 197 8.66 4.98 -5.45
N VAL A 198 8.54 5.31 -4.16
CA VAL A 198 8.00 4.37 -3.16
C VAL A 198 6.63 3.79 -3.48
N ASP A 199 5.76 4.53 -4.18
CA ASP A 199 4.43 4.02 -4.56
C ASP A 199 4.53 2.97 -5.67
N GLY A 200 5.61 3.00 -6.46
CA GLY A 200 5.88 2.02 -7.50
C GLY A 200 6.72 0.82 -7.06
N ALA A 201 7.41 0.92 -5.91
CA ALA A 201 8.30 -0.11 -5.38
C ALA A 201 7.56 -1.10 -4.47
#